data_AF-A0A1M6W2L2-F1
#
_entry.id   AF-A0A1M6W2L2-F1
#
_cell.length_a   1.000
_cell.length_b   1.000
_cell.length_c   1.000
_cell.angle_alpha   90.00
_cell.angle_beta   90.00
_cell.angle_gamma   90.00
#
_symmetry.space_group_name_H-M   'P 1'
#
loop_
_entity.id
_entity.type
_entity.pdbx_description
1 polymer ?
#
loop_
_entity_poly.entity_id
_entity_poly.type
_entity_poly.pdbx_seq_one_letter_code
_entity_poly.pdbx_strand_id
1 'polypeptide(L)'
;MPKLLSESEVATYRDNGYHFPIDALGAGEVATFRRRLEDYEAASGGPIKAEMRHRSHVLFTWIDEMIRHPKILDAIEDLLGPNILCWNTSFFIKEARDPGFVSWHQDATYWGLSSSDVATAWIAMSPANKISGCMKFVAGTHKEQVQHEDTFDKNNLLTRGQEIAVEVDEARAVYVELKPGQASLHHVLLFHGSEPNRSDDRRIGLAIRYIPTHLKQAVGQRDWATLVRGKDTHGHFLPAHVPKRDLEPAALAFHKEVSEEQVKVLYRGTGKSAYRA
;
A
#
# COMPACT_ATOMS: atom_id res chain seq x y z
N MET A 1 -14.87 15.65 15.93
CA MET A 1 -15.66 15.39 14.72
C MET A 1 -14.69 14.99 13.63
N PRO A 2 -15.00 13.94 12.87
CA PRO A 2 -14.24 13.58 11.66
C PRO A 2 -14.15 14.73 10.64
N LYS A 3 -13.12 14.69 9.78
CA LYS A 3 -12.79 15.70 8.78
C LYS A 3 -13.37 15.38 7.41
N LEU A 4 -13.27 14.12 6.97
CA LEU A 4 -13.77 13.66 5.67
C LEU A 4 -14.82 12.56 5.84
N LEU A 5 -14.52 11.53 6.62
CA LEU A 5 -15.45 10.43 6.86
C LEU A 5 -16.56 10.89 7.80
N SER A 6 -17.77 10.35 7.70
CA SER A 6 -18.78 10.48 8.75
C SER A 6 -18.46 9.58 9.95
N GLU A 7 -19.08 9.84 11.10
CA GLU A 7 -18.94 8.97 12.28
C GLU A 7 -19.37 7.53 12.00
N SER A 8 -20.40 7.34 11.18
CA SER A 8 -20.85 6.01 10.72
C SER A 8 -19.84 5.31 9.82
N GLU A 9 -19.12 6.05 8.98
CA GLU A 9 -18.10 5.46 8.10
C GLU A 9 -16.84 5.09 8.88
N VAL A 10 -16.47 5.89 9.88
CA VAL A 10 -15.42 5.54 10.85
C VAL A 10 -15.83 4.28 11.62
N ALA A 11 -17.06 4.21 12.14
CA ALA A 11 -17.56 3.01 12.83
C ALA A 11 -17.54 1.77 11.91
N THR A 12 -17.97 1.93 10.67
CA THR A 12 -17.91 0.86 9.65
C THR A 12 -16.48 0.37 9.44
N TYR A 13 -15.50 1.27 9.34
CA TYR A 13 -14.09 0.89 9.25
C TYR A 13 -13.63 0.10 10.48
N ARG A 14 -14.04 0.50 11.69
CA ARG A 14 -13.66 -0.21 12.93
C ARG A 14 -14.27 -1.60 13.01
N ASP A 15 -15.52 -1.75 12.60
CA ASP A 15 -16.25 -3.01 12.70
C ASP A 15 -15.87 -4.00 11.60
N ASN A 16 -15.76 -3.51 10.36
CA ASN A 16 -15.49 -4.35 9.19
C ASN A 16 -14.01 -4.43 8.82
N GLY A 17 -13.19 -3.50 9.29
CA GLY A 17 -11.77 -3.39 8.95
C GLY A 17 -11.52 -2.67 7.63
N TYR A 18 -12.54 -2.10 6.99
CA TYR A 18 -12.41 -1.32 5.75
C TYR A 18 -13.51 -0.28 5.57
N HIS A 19 -13.25 0.68 4.68
CA HIS A 19 -14.25 1.58 4.13
C HIS A 19 -13.91 1.93 2.67
N PHE A 20 -14.91 1.87 1.78
CA PHE A 20 -14.80 2.27 0.37
C PHE A 20 -16.19 2.49 -0.24
N PRO A 21 -16.31 3.24 -1.35
CA PRO A 21 -15.27 4.05 -1.97
C PRO A 21 -15.11 5.41 -1.27
N ILE A 22 -13.92 6.01 -1.38
CA ILE A 22 -13.67 7.43 -1.09
C ILE A 22 -13.29 8.13 -2.40
N ASP A 23 -13.93 9.25 -2.72
CA ASP A 23 -13.54 10.10 -3.87
C ASP A 23 -12.30 10.95 -3.52
N ALA A 24 -11.13 10.31 -3.60
CA ALA A 24 -9.86 10.86 -3.14
C ALA A 24 -9.24 11.87 -4.13
N LEU A 25 -9.26 11.57 -5.43
CA LEU A 25 -8.64 12.38 -6.48
C LEU A 25 -9.65 12.78 -7.56
N GLY A 26 -9.51 13.98 -8.10
CA GLY A 26 -10.24 14.43 -9.28
C GLY A 26 -9.72 13.82 -10.58
N ALA A 27 -10.52 13.86 -11.64
CA ALA A 27 -10.16 13.27 -12.93
C ALA A 27 -8.86 13.83 -13.54
N GLY A 28 -8.58 15.13 -13.34
CA GLY A 28 -7.33 15.77 -13.79
C GLY A 28 -6.09 15.28 -13.03
N GLU A 29 -6.22 15.04 -11.73
CA GLU A 29 -5.15 14.50 -10.89
C GLU A 29 -4.83 13.05 -11.30
N VAL A 30 -5.87 12.23 -11.45
CA VAL A 30 -5.75 10.85 -11.96
C VAL A 30 -5.03 10.81 -13.30
N ALA A 31 -5.47 11.63 -14.26
CA ALA A 31 -4.85 11.70 -15.58
C ALA A 31 -3.39 12.18 -15.51
N THR A 32 -3.06 13.04 -14.55
CA THR A 32 -1.68 13.51 -14.33
C THR A 32 -0.81 12.41 -13.75
N PHE A 33 -1.22 11.78 -12.65
CA PHE A 33 -0.44 10.74 -11.99
C PHE A 33 -0.26 9.49 -12.84
N ARG A 34 -1.31 9.04 -13.54
CA ARG A 34 -1.20 7.94 -14.51
C ARG A 34 -0.18 8.26 -15.61
N ARG A 35 -0.25 9.46 -16.19
CA ARG A 35 0.70 9.90 -17.22
C ARG A 35 2.13 9.98 -16.70
N ARG A 36 2.36 10.44 -15.46
CA ARG A 36 3.71 10.49 -14.86
C ARG A 36 4.35 9.11 -14.75
N LEU A 37 3.57 8.08 -14.40
CA LEU A 37 4.03 6.69 -14.44
C LEU A 37 4.36 6.26 -15.87
N GLU A 38 3.43 6.46 -16.81
CA GLU A 38 3.59 6.03 -18.21
C GLU A 38 4.75 6.75 -18.91
N ASP A 39 4.96 8.04 -18.67
CA ASP A 39 6.09 8.82 -19.19
C ASP A 39 7.42 8.28 -18.66
N TYR A 40 7.48 7.94 -17.38
CA TYR A 40 8.67 7.32 -16.78
C TYR A 40 8.96 5.95 -17.41
N GLU A 41 7.94 5.12 -17.60
CA GLU A 41 8.08 3.80 -18.21
C GLU A 41 8.54 3.90 -19.67
N ALA A 42 7.96 4.83 -20.43
CA ALA A 42 8.35 5.12 -21.81
C ALA A 42 9.82 5.59 -21.89
N ALA A 43 10.22 6.52 -21.02
CA ALA A 43 11.60 7.02 -20.97
C ALA A 43 12.61 5.95 -20.51
N SER A 44 12.18 5.02 -19.64
CA SER A 44 13.03 3.95 -19.09
C SER A 44 13.07 2.70 -19.97
N GLY A 45 12.24 2.64 -21.02
CA GLY A 45 12.17 1.51 -21.96
C GLY A 45 11.45 0.27 -21.41
N GLY A 46 10.58 0.43 -20.41
CA GLY A 46 9.87 -0.70 -19.80
C GLY A 46 9.08 -0.32 -18.55
N PRO A 47 8.34 -1.30 -17.97
CA PRO A 47 7.54 -1.07 -16.77
C PRO A 47 8.39 -0.64 -15.58
N ILE A 48 7.78 0.00 -14.59
CA ILE A 48 8.48 0.36 -13.36
C ILE A 48 9.15 -0.86 -12.72
N LYS A 49 10.45 -0.71 -12.46
CA LYS A 49 11.30 -1.77 -11.93
C LYS A 49 10.77 -2.25 -10.58
N ALA A 50 10.87 -3.55 -10.33
CA ALA A 50 10.29 -4.18 -9.14
C ALA A 50 10.76 -3.52 -7.84
N GLU A 51 12.05 -3.19 -7.73
CA GLU A 51 12.62 -2.51 -6.58
C GLU A 51 12.02 -1.11 -6.37
N MET A 52 11.73 -0.39 -7.46
CA MET A 52 11.15 0.97 -7.41
C MET A 52 9.65 0.98 -7.16
N ARG A 53 8.97 -0.17 -7.22
CA ARG A 53 7.56 -0.29 -6.85
C ARG A 53 7.33 -0.07 -5.38
N HIS A 54 8.33 -0.28 -4.52
CA HIS A 54 8.24 -0.08 -3.08
C HIS A 54 8.91 1.24 -2.67
N ARG A 55 8.35 1.93 -1.67
CA ARG A 55 8.81 3.25 -1.21
C ARG A 55 8.96 4.30 -2.33
N SER A 56 8.21 4.18 -3.42
CA SER A 56 8.26 5.10 -4.57
C SER A 56 8.08 6.59 -4.21
N HIS A 57 7.43 6.92 -3.09
CA HIS A 57 7.34 8.30 -2.58
C HIS A 57 8.69 8.96 -2.29
N VAL A 58 9.74 8.19 -2.01
CA VAL A 58 11.09 8.75 -1.80
C VAL A 58 11.82 9.01 -3.13
N LEU A 59 11.35 8.39 -4.21
CA LEU A 59 11.95 8.42 -5.54
C LEU A 59 11.31 9.46 -6.46
N PHE A 60 10.00 9.67 -6.32
CA PHE A 60 9.20 10.46 -7.25
C PHE A 60 8.43 11.56 -6.52
N THR A 61 8.57 12.80 -6.98
CA THR A 61 7.91 13.98 -6.38
C THR A 61 6.40 13.89 -6.47
N TRP A 62 5.87 13.35 -7.57
CA TRP A 62 4.43 13.17 -7.77
C TRP A 62 3.81 12.10 -6.86
N ILE A 63 4.62 11.15 -6.36
CA ILE A 63 4.16 10.21 -5.33
C ILE A 63 4.25 10.85 -3.94
N ASP A 64 5.30 11.64 -3.65
CA ASP A 64 5.35 12.43 -2.40
C ASP A 64 4.15 13.41 -2.30
N GLU A 65 3.74 13.99 -3.42
CA GLU A 65 2.51 14.79 -3.53
C GLU A 65 1.27 13.96 -3.17
N MET A 66 1.14 12.75 -3.74
CA MET A 66 -0.01 11.89 -3.47
C MET A 66 -0.11 11.44 -2.01
N ILE A 67 1.01 11.07 -1.36
CA ILE A 67 0.97 10.67 0.06
C ILE A 67 0.59 11.84 0.99
N ARG A 68 0.71 13.08 0.51
CA ARG A 68 0.35 14.32 1.23
C ARG A 68 -1.02 14.88 0.80
N HIS A 69 -1.73 14.20 -0.09
CA HIS A 69 -2.97 14.73 -0.65
C HIS A 69 -4.00 15.00 0.47
N PRO A 70 -4.58 16.21 0.57
CA PRO A 70 -5.40 16.62 1.70
C PRO A 70 -6.57 15.68 2.01
N LYS A 71 -7.34 15.26 0.98
CA LYS A 71 -8.46 14.33 1.18
C LYS A 71 -8.02 12.96 1.70
N ILE A 72 -6.88 12.45 1.23
CA ILE A 72 -6.37 11.16 1.69
C ILE A 72 -5.98 11.29 3.16
N LEU A 73 -5.22 12.33 3.51
CA LEU A 73 -4.79 12.53 4.88
C LEU A 73 -5.94 12.88 5.83
N ASP A 74 -6.99 13.56 5.38
CA ASP A 74 -8.19 13.82 6.19
C ASP A 74 -8.91 12.53 6.53
N ALA A 75 -9.09 11.63 5.55
CA ALA A 75 -9.67 10.32 5.80
C ALA A 75 -8.80 9.46 6.73
N ILE A 76 -7.48 9.53 6.60
CA ILE A 76 -6.55 8.79 7.46
C ILE A 76 -6.50 9.38 8.87
N GLU A 77 -6.58 10.69 9.03
CA GLU A 77 -6.64 11.34 10.34
C GLU A 77 -7.88 10.92 11.12
N ASP A 78 -9.02 10.75 10.44
CA ASP A 78 -10.25 10.24 11.04
C ASP A 78 -10.08 8.81 11.61
N LEU A 79 -9.10 8.06 11.12
CA LEU A 79 -8.81 6.68 11.53
C LEU A 79 -7.60 6.54 12.45
N LEU A 80 -6.55 7.33 12.30
CA LEU A 80 -5.28 7.16 13.03
C LEU A 80 -4.97 8.31 13.99
N GLY A 81 -5.75 9.39 13.92
CA GLY A 81 -5.48 10.62 14.66
C GLY A 81 -4.50 11.57 13.94
N PRO A 82 -4.12 12.68 14.57
CA PRO A 82 -3.57 13.85 13.87
C PRO A 82 -2.08 13.78 13.53
N ASN A 83 -1.33 12.82 14.09
CA ASN A 83 0.12 12.71 13.91
C ASN A 83 0.42 11.48 13.06
N ILE A 84 0.68 11.71 11.77
CA ILE A 84 0.65 10.66 10.75
C ILE A 84 1.99 10.62 10.01
N LEU A 85 2.55 9.41 9.93
CA LEU A 85 3.68 9.07 9.08
C LEU A 85 3.18 8.26 7.88
N CYS A 86 3.73 8.52 6.68
CA CYS A 86 3.71 7.57 5.58
C CYS A 86 4.91 6.63 5.76
N TRP A 87 4.64 5.36 6.05
CA TRP A 87 5.67 4.36 6.29
C TRP A 87 6.15 3.71 4.99
N ASN A 88 5.22 3.42 4.07
CA ASN A 88 5.56 2.77 2.81
C ASN A 88 4.55 3.08 1.70
N THR A 89 5.00 3.05 0.45
CA THR A 89 4.13 3.04 -0.74
C THR A 89 4.42 1.79 -1.57
N SER A 90 3.41 1.20 -2.19
CA SER A 90 3.63 0.14 -3.17
C SER A 90 2.71 0.19 -4.35
N PHE A 91 3.28 0.10 -5.55
CA PHE A 91 2.52 -0.12 -6.77
C PHE A 91 2.05 -1.56 -6.87
N PHE A 92 0.76 -1.72 -7.19
CA PHE A 92 0.15 -2.97 -7.60
C PHE A 92 -0.43 -2.79 -9.00
N ILE A 93 0.44 -2.95 -9.99
CA ILE A 93 0.11 -2.85 -11.41
C ILE A 93 -0.10 -4.26 -11.95
N LYS A 94 -1.21 -4.47 -12.65
CA LYS A 94 -1.46 -5.68 -13.44
C LYS A 94 -1.67 -5.25 -14.88
N GLU A 95 -0.81 -5.70 -15.79
CA GLU A 95 -0.93 -5.38 -17.21
C GLU A 95 -2.23 -5.92 -17.81
N ALA A 96 -2.58 -5.47 -19.02
CA ALA A 96 -3.68 -6.06 -19.76
C ALA A 96 -3.48 -7.58 -19.88
N ARG A 97 -4.51 -8.37 -19.52
CA ARG A 97 -4.48 -9.85 -19.56
C ARG A 97 -3.38 -10.50 -18.69
N ASP A 98 -2.92 -9.81 -17.65
CA ASP A 98 -1.89 -10.29 -16.74
C ASP A 98 -2.42 -11.40 -15.81
N PRO A 99 -1.77 -12.59 -15.77
CA PRO A 99 -2.15 -13.69 -14.88
C PRO A 99 -1.84 -13.41 -13.40
N GLY A 100 -1.17 -12.31 -13.08
CA GLY A 100 -0.73 -11.95 -11.74
C GLY A 100 -1.86 -11.75 -10.74
N PHE A 101 -1.76 -12.37 -9.57
CA PHE A 101 -2.77 -12.32 -8.52
C PHE A 101 -2.16 -11.93 -7.17
N VAL A 102 -3.02 -11.70 -6.19
CA VAL A 102 -2.64 -11.54 -4.78
C VAL A 102 -3.48 -12.56 -4.01
N SER A 103 -2.85 -13.55 -3.40
CA SER A 103 -3.51 -14.53 -2.54
C SER A 103 -4.18 -13.85 -1.35
N TRP A 104 -5.07 -14.59 -0.68
CA TRP A 104 -5.59 -14.14 0.60
C TRP A 104 -4.45 -13.96 1.59
N HIS A 105 -4.33 -12.77 2.17
CA HIS A 105 -3.27 -12.44 3.12
C HIS A 105 -3.71 -11.34 4.08
N GLN A 106 -2.89 -11.16 5.11
CA GLN A 106 -2.83 -9.97 5.94
C GLN A 106 -1.52 -9.25 5.63
N ASP A 107 -1.58 -7.92 5.49
CA ASP A 107 -0.44 -7.10 5.12
C ASP A 107 0.68 -7.17 6.20
N ALA A 108 0.30 -7.17 7.48
CA ALA A 108 1.22 -6.91 8.60
C ALA A 108 2.21 -8.05 8.90
N THR A 109 1.94 -9.25 8.40
CA THR A 109 2.54 -10.54 8.82
C THR A 109 4.07 -10.48 8.94
N TYR A 110 4.73 -9.76 8.04
CA TYR A 110 6.20 -9.69 7.98
C TYR A 110 6.78 -8.30 8.24
N TRP A 111 5.96 -7.32 8.66
CA TRP A 111 6.39 -5.92 8.77
C TRP A 111 7.05 -5.59 10.10
N GLY A 112 6.78 -6.36 11.15
CA GLY A 112 7.46 -6.23 12.45
C GLY A 112 7.14 -4.94 13.21
N LEU A 113 6.04 -4.26 12.90
CA LEU A 113 5.61 -3.06 13.63
C LEU A 113 5.08 -3.42 15.03
N SER A 114 5.19 -2.50 15.99
CA SER A 114 4.79 -2.72 17.38
C SER A 114 3.29 -2.79 17.63
N SER A 115 2.47 -2.33 16.68
CA SER A 115 1.01 -2.37 16.69
C SER A 115 0.50 -2.59 15.27
N SER A 116 -0.73 -3.07 15.14
CA SER A 116 -1.47 -3.17 13.89
C SER A 116 -2.26 -1.91 13.55
N ASP A 117 -2.10 -0.80 14.29
CA ASP A 117 -2.70 0.51 14.00
C ASP A 117 -2.11 1.14 12.72
N VAL A 118 -2.38 0.50 11.59
CA VAL A 118 -1.88 0.84 10.27
C VAL A 118 -3.07 0.84 9.33
N ALA A 119 -3.31 1.97 8.68
CA ALA A 119 -4.32 2.10 7.65
C ALA A 119 -3.65 2.15 6.28
N THR A 120 -4.02 1.23 5.40
CA THR A 120 -3.64 1.28 4.00
C THR A 120 -4.70 2.06 3.24
N ALA A 121 -4.31 3.11 2.52
CA ALA A 121 -5.10 3.71 1.46
C ALA A 121 -4.68 3.13 0.11
N TRP A 122 -5.58 2.44 -0.58
CA TRP A 122 -5.34 1.94 -1.93
C TRP A 122 -6.04 2.85 -2.94
N ILE A 123 -5.26 3.55 -3.76
CA ILE A 123 -5.77 4.55 -4.70
C ILE A 123 -5.82 3.97 -6.11
N ALA A 124 -6.99 4.00 -6.75
CA ALA A 124 -7.20 3.56 -8.12
C ALA A 124 -6.76 4.64 -9.12
N MET A 125 -5.76 4.35 -9.96
CA MET A 125 -5.37 5.23 -11.09
C MET A 125 -5.93 4.74 -12.44
N SER A 126 -6.55 3.57 -12.46
CA SER A 126 -7.34 3.04 -13.56
C SER A 126 -8.54 2.27 -13.00
N PRO A 127 -9.51 1.83 -13.84
CA PRO A 127 -10.67 1.10 -13.35
C PRO A 127 -10.26 -0.19 -12.63
N ALA A 128 -10.68 -0.34 -11.38
CA ALA A 128 -10.53 -1.56 -10.61
C ALA A 128 -11.91 -2.20 -10.47
N ASN A 129 -12.19 -3.23 -11.25
CA ASN A 129 -13.46 -3.97 -11.21
C ASN A 129 -13.18 -5.48 -11.18
N LYS A 130 -14.21 -6.32 -11.15
CA LYS A 130 -14.02 -7.78 -11.14
C LYS A 130 -13.27 -8.33 -12.35
N ILE A 131 -13.34 -7.65 -13.51
CA ILE A 131 -12.64 -8.05 -14.74
C ILE A 131 -11.16 -7.66 -14.66
N SER A 132 -10.85 -6.46 -14.16
CA SER A 132 -9.48 -5.97 -14.03
C SER A 132 -8.75 -6.43 -12.75
N GLY A 133 -9.41 -7.28 -11.96
CA GLY A 133 -8.83 -7.86 -10.75
C GLY A 133 -8.77 -6.87 -9.59
N CYS A 134 -9.91 -6.24 -9.26
CA CYS A 134 -10.06 -5.45 -8.03
C CYS A 134 -9.74 -6.27 -6.77
N MET A 135 -9.51 -5.57 -5.66
CA MET A 135 -9.33 -6.24 -4.37
C MET A 135 -10.65 -6.90 -3.92
N LYS A 136 -10.52 -7.95 -3.12
CA LYS A 136 -11.63 -8.58 -2.38
C LYS A 136 -11.30 -8.62 -0.90
N PHE A 137 -12.29 -8.38 -0.04
CA PHE A 137 -12.17 -8.27 1.42
C PHE A 137 -13.11 -9.24 2.12
N VAL A 138 -12.73 -9.73 3.31
CA VAL A 138 -13.64 -10.42 4.23
C VAL A 138 -13.84 -9.59 5.49
N ALA A 139 -15.03 -9.03 5.65
CA ALA A 139 -15.35 -8.10 6.75
C ALA A 139 -15.11 -8.72 8.15
N GLY A 140 -14.53 -7.92 9.03
CA GLY A 140 -14.34 -8.22 10.45
C GLY A 140 -13.18 -9.17 10.77
N THR A 141 -12.40 -9.58 9.77
CA THR A 141 -11.24 -10.48 9.93
C THR A 141 -9.99 -9.81 10.46
N HIS A 142 -9.98 -8.47 10.53
CA HIS A 142 -8.84 -7.67 10.98
C HIS A 142 -8.57 -7.71 12.50
N LYS A 143 -9.39 -8.45 13.26
CA LYS A 143 -9.34 -8.48 14.73
C LYS A 143 -8.19 -9.30 15.28
N GLU A 144 -7.64 -10.23 14.50
CA GLU A 144 -6.52 -11.07 14.91
C GLU A 144 -5.61 -11.39 13.73
N GLN A 145 -4.32 -11.59 14.02
CA GLN A 145 -3.37 -12.11 13.05
C GLN A 145 -3.50 -13.63 12.98
N VAL A 146 -3.53 -14.19 11.77
CA VAL A 146 -3.51 -15.63 11.54
C VAL A 146 -2.20 -16.09 10.91
N GLN A 147 -1.98 -17.41 10.93
CA GLN A 147 -0.81 -18.03 10.32
C GLN A 147 -0.79 -17.81 8.81
N HIS A 148 0.43 -17.69 8.26
CA HIS A 148 0.67 -17.59 6.83
C HIS A 148 1.72 -18.61 6.41
N GLU A 149 1.61 -19.09 5.18
CA GLU A 149 2.59 -19.94 4.53
C GLU A 149 3.21 -19.20 3.35
N ASP A 150 4.52 -19.37 3.15
CA ASP A 150 5.21 -18.83 1.99
C ASP A 150 5.13 -19.80 0.81
N THR A 151 4.53 -19.36 -0.29
CA THR A 151 4.44 -20.18 -1.51
C THR A 151 5.52 -19.81 -2.54
N PHE A 152 6.00 -18.56 -2.50
CA PHE A 152 6.83 -17.96 -3.55
C PHE A 152 6.29 -18.18 -4.97
N ASP A 153 4.98 -18.25 -5.17
CA ASP A 153 4.36 -18.37 -6.50
C ASP A 153 4.81 -17.20 -7.40
N LYS A 154 5.24 -17.49 -8.62
CA LYS A 154 5.77 -16.49 -9.57
C LYS A 154 4.74 -15.48 -10.07
N ASN A 155 3.46 -15.83 -10.03
CA ASN A 155 2.36 -14.96 -10.44
C ASN A 155 1.76 -14.22 -9.23
N ASN A 156 2.15 -14.56 -8.00
CA ASN A 156 1.68 -13.86 -6.83
C ASN A 156 2.53 -12.59 -6.60
N LEU A 157 1.86 -11.43 -6.61
CA LEU A 157 2.50 -10.11 -6.46
C LEU A 157 3.03 -9.85 -5.04
N LEU A 158 2.75 -10.73 -4.08
CA LEU A 158 3.25 -10.62 -2.73
C LEU A 158 4.73 -11.02 -2.62
N THR A 159 5.45 -10.30 -1.76
CA THR A 159 6.91 -10.43 -1.55
C THR A 159 7.36 -11.87 -1.29
N ARG A 160 6.61 -12.65 -0.52
CA ARG A 160 6.87 -14.08 -0.24
C ARG A 160 5.86 -15.01 -0.91
N GLY A 161 4.98 -14.48 -1.76
CA GLY A 161 3.81 -15.21 -2.27
C GLY A 161 2.92 -15.70 -1.14
N GLN A 162 2.95 -15.04 0.02
CA GLN A 162 2.38 -15.60 1.23
C GLN A 162 0.86 -15.71 1.17
N GLU A 163 0.32 -16.74 1.79
CA GLU A 163 -1.12 -16.96 1.88
C GLU A 163 -1.51 -17.30 3.30
N ILE A 164 -2.71 -16.87 3.74
CA ILE A 164 -3.22 -17.28 5.04
C ILE A 164 -3.47 -18.78 5.08
N ALA A 165 -2.98 -19.43 6.15
CA ALA A 165 -3.08 -20.87 6.37
C ALA A 165 -4.37 -21.26 7.11
N VAL A 166 -5.45 -20.52 6.85
CA VAL A 166 -6.79 -20.80 7.38
C VAL A 166 -7.80 -20.81 6.24
N GLU A 167 -8.90 -21.52 6.42
CA GLU A 167 -9.98 -21.53 5.44
C GLU A 167 -10.63 -20.15 5.35
N VAL A 168 -10.74 -19.63 4.12
CA VAL A 168 -11.41 -18.38 3.82
C VAL A 168 -12.77 -18.67 3.21
N ASP A 169 -13.82 -18.22 3.88
CA ASP A 169 -15.16 -18.25 3.31
C ASP A 169 -15.30 -17.19 2.20
N GLU A 170 -15.00 -17.59 0.97
CA GLU A 170 -15.10 -16.71 -0.20
C GLU A 170 -16.53 -16.24 -0.48
N ALA A 171 -17.56 -16.90 0.03
CA ALA A 171 -18.94 -16.44 -0.13
C ALA A 171 -19.20 -15.13 0.65
N ARG A 172 -18.37 -14.84 1.66
CA ARG A 172 -18.39 -13.57 2.41
C ARG A 172 -17.51 -12.49 1.80
N ALA A 173 -16.81 -12.78 0.70
CA ALA A 173 -15.91 -11.84 0.07
C ALA A 173 -16.68 -10.67 -0.58
N VAL A 174 -16.29 -9.45 -0.24
CA VAL A 174 -16.79 -8.22 -0.85
C VAL A 174 -15.76 -7.72 -1.87
N TYR A 175 -16.18 -7.54 -3.11
CA TYR A 175 -15.34 -6.97 -4.17
C TYR A 175 -15.29 -5.44 -4.07
N VAL A 176 -14.07 -4.91 -4.13
CA VAL A 176 -13.76 -3.49 -3.92
C VAL A 176 -13.65 -2.82 -5.28
N GLU A 177 -14.80 -2.63 -5.93
CA GLU A 177 -14.84 -2.01 -7.26
C GLU A 177 -14.71 -0.48 -7.14
N LEU A 178 -13.67 0.08 -7.78
CA LEU A 178 -13.30 1.49 -7.69
C LEU A 178 -13.16 2.10 -9.09
N LYS A 179 -13.70 3.30 -9.24
CA LYS A 179 -13.42 4.16 -10.40
C LYS A 179 -12.05 4.82 -10.25
N PRO A 180 -11.38 5.23 -11.35
CA PRO A 180 -10.17 6.02 -11.26
C PRO A 180 -10.38 7.28 -10.39
N GLY A 181 -9.47 7.49 -9.44
CA GLY A 181 -9.52 8.56 -8.44
C GLY A 181 -10.19 8.18 -7.12
N GLN A 182 -10.86 7.02 -7.07
CA GLN A 182 -11.39 6.50 -5.83
C GLN A 182 -10.35 5.71 -5.05
N ALA A 183 -10.57 5.62 -3.75
CA ALA A 183 -9.74 4.87 -2.83
C ALA A 183 -10.56 3.90 -1.98
N SER A 184 -9.90 2.83 -1.53
CA SER A 184 -10.33 2.07 -0.36
C SER A 184 -9.37 2.33 0.81
N LEU A 185 -9.91 2.27 2.03
CA LEU A 185 -9.13 2.21 3.26
C LEU A 185 -9.31 0.84 3.87
N HIS A 186 -8.23 0.18 4.28
CA HIS A 186 -8.30 -1.09 5.01
C HIS A 186 -7.30 -1.17 6.15
N HIS A 187 -7.68 -1.92 7.17
CA HIS A 187 -6.82 -2.29 8.28
C HIS A 187 -5.81 -3.33 7.82
N VAL A 188 -4.58 -3.24 8.29
CA VAL A 188 -3.45 -4.07 7.87
C VAL A 188 -3.63 -5.58 8.15
N LEU A 189 -4.55 -5.93 9.07
CA LEU A 189 -4.90 -7.31 9.38
C LEU A 189 -6.15 -7.81 8.61
N LEU A 190 -6.78 -6.99 7.79
CA LEU A 190 -7.96 -7.45 7.05
C LEU A 190 -7.56 -8.54 6.04
N PHE A 191 -8.32 -9.63 5.98
CA PHE A 191 -8.10 -10.66 4.96
C PHE A 191 -8.47 -10.07 3.61
N HIS A 192 -7.50 -10.05 2.70
CA HIS A 192 -7.71 -9.51 1.38
C HIS A 192 -6.86 -10.19 0.31
N GLY A 193 -7.34 -10.13 -0.93
CA GLY A 193 -6.68 -10.68 -2.10
C GLY A 193 -7.12 -9.96 -3.37
N SER A 194 -6.62 -10.36 -4.53
CA SER A 194 -7.11 -9.86 -5.83
C SER A 194 -6.85 -10.84 -6.97
N GLU A 195 -7.85 -10.98 -7.83
CA GLU A 195 -7.81 -11.86 -9.01
C GLU A 195 -6.92 -11.32 -10.14
N PRO A 196 -6.50 -12.16 -11.11
CA PRO A 196 -5.83 -11.72 -12.33
C PRO A 196 -6.55 -10.59 -13.08
N ASN A 197 -5.80 -9.80 -13.85
CA ASN A 197 -6.40 -8.82 -14.74
C ASN A 197 -6.78 -9.51 -16.06
N ARG A 198 -8.08 -9.60 -16.34
CA ARG A 198 -8.63 -10.18 -17.58
C ARG A 198 -9.08 -9.13 -18.59
N SER A 199 -8.93 -7.85 -18.26
CA SER A 199 -9.31 -6.73 -19.13
C SER A 199 -8.22 -6.40 -20.15
N ASP A 200 -8.57 -5.58 -21.12
CA ASP A 200 -7.67 -5.12 -22.19
C ASP A 200 -6.91 -3.81 -21.83
N ASP A 201 -7.12 -3.26 -20.63
CA ASP A 201 -6.33 -2.14 -20.07
C ASP A 201 -5.60 -2.61 -18.80
N ARG A 202 -4.61 -1.82 -18.38
CA ARG A 202 -3.83 -2.04 -17.15
C ARG A 202 -4.66 -1.68 -15.92
N ARG A 203 -4.55 -2.47 -14.85
CA ARG A 203 -5.03 -2.10 -13.51
C ARG A 203 -3.89 -1.46 -12.72
N ILE A 204 -4.00 -0.18 -12.41
CA ILE A 204 -2.96 0.61 -11.74
C ILE A 204 -3.48 1.03 -10.37
N GLY A 205 -2.85 0.52 -9.32
CA GLY A 205 -3.13 0.93 -7.95
C GLY A 205 -1.88 1.29 -7.17
N LEU A 206 -1.99 2.28 -6.29
CA LEU A 206 -0.95 2.62 -5.32
C LEU A 206 -1.48 2.40 -3.91
N ALA A 207 -0.84 1.52 -3.16
CA ALA A 207 -1.08 1.35 -1.73
C ALA A 207 -0.17 2.29 -0.94
N ILE A 208 -0.74 3.16 -0.11
CA ILE A 208 -0.03 4.04 0.81
C ILE A 208 -0.31 3.58 2.23
N ARG A 209 0.74 3.30 3.01
CA ARG A 209 0.65 2.73 4.35
C ARG A 209 0.92 3.83 5.35
N TYR A 210 -0.12 4.24 6.07
CA TYR A 210 -0.03 5.27 7.08
C TYR A 210 -0.01 4.66 8.48
N ILE A 211 0.80 5.26 9.35
CA ILE A 211 0.93 4.86 10.75
C ILE A 211 0.88 6.09 11.66
N PRO A 212 0.35 5.99 12.88
CA PRO A 212 0.51 7.04 13.86
C PRO A 212 1.96 7.08 14.38
N THR A 213 2.41 8.26 14.81
CA THR A 213 3.82 8.50 15.22
C THR A 213 4.29 7.67 16.42
N HIS A 214 3.38 7.07 17.20
CA HIS A 214 3.75 6.29 18.38
C HIS A 214 4.18 4.85 18.06
N LEU A 215 3.93 4.34 16.84
CA LEU A 215 4.43 3.03 16.43
C LEU A 215 5.96 3.02 16.43
N LYS A 216 6.54 1.82 16.49
CA LYS A 216 7.97 1.59 16.30
C LYS A 216 8.20 0.29 15.54
N GLN A 217 9.36 0.19 14.91
CA GLN A 217 9.85 -1.07 14.39
C GLN A 217 10.29 -1.97 15.57
N ALA A 218 9.69 -3.15 15.69
CA ALA A 218 9.94 -4.08 16.80
C ALA A 218 10.92 -5.20 16.44
N VAL A 219 11.21 -5.39 15.14
CA VAL A 219 12.09 -6.45 14.64
C VAL A 219 13.37 -5.89 14.03
N GLY A 220 13.25 -4.88 13.19
CA GLY A 220 14.41 -4.19 12.58
C GLY A 220 15.16 -3.30 13.56
N GLN A 221 16.46 -3.08 13.29
CA GLN A 221 17.28 -2.17 14.12
C GLN A 221 16.98 -0.69 13.85
N ARG A 222 16.65 -0.35 12.60
CA ARG A 222 16.31 1.00 12.14
C ARG A 222 15.21 0.89 11.10
N ASP A 223 14.37 1.92 11.03
CA ASP A 223 13.33 2.05 10.01
C ASP A 223 13.08 3.53 9.73
N TRP A 224 12.49 3.84 8.58
CA TRP A 224 12.28 5.19 8.09
C TRP A 224 10.83 5.42 7.69
N ALA A 225 10.33 6.63 7.97
CA ALA A 225 9.02 7.07 7.56
C ALA A 225 9.00 8.57 7.26
N THR A 226 8.04 9.00 6.47
CA THR A 226 7.84 10.41 6.10
C THR A 226 6.75 11.02 6.96
N LEU A 227 7.06 12.06 7.73
CA LEU A 227 6.01 12.84 8.40
C LEU A 227 5.15 13.57 7.37
N VAL A 228 3.87 13.24 7.34
CA VAL A 228 2.90 13.79 6.39
C VAL A 228 1.85 14.68 7.07
N ARG A 229 1.64 14.53 8.38
CA ARG A 229 0.77 15.41 9.17
C ARG A 229 1.14 15.44 10.65
N GLY A 230 0.89 16.57 11.29
CA GLY A 230 1.05 16.74 12.74
C GLY A 230 2.51 16.89 13.15
N LYS A 231 2.87 16.29 14.29
CA LYS A 231 4.21 16.34 14.88
C LYS A 231 4.64 14.95 15.33
N ASP A 232 5.89 14.59 15.04
CA ASP A 232 6.53 13.42 15.65
C ASP A 232 7.36 13.86 16.86
N THR A 233 6.95 13.43 18.05
CA THR A 233 7.67 13.65 19.32
C THR A 233 8.28 12.36 19.86
N HIS A 234 8.07 11.23 19.19
CA HIS A 234 8.59 9.93 19.60
C HIS A 234 9.94 9.63 18.94
N GLY A 235 10.10 9.98 17.66
CA GLY A 235 11.35 9.77 16.93
C GLY A 235 11.72 8.28 16.78
N HIS A 236 10.72 7.39 16.74
CA HIS A 236 10.94 5.95 16.57
C HIS A 236 11.32 5.56 15.13
N PHE A 237 11.01 6.42 14.14
CA PHE A 237 11.39 6.26 12.75
C PHE A 237 12.33 7.38 12.35
N LEU A 238 13.37 7.05 11.59
CA LEU A 238 14.24 8.04 10.98
C LEU A 238 13.48 8.79 9.86
N PRO A 239 13.74 10.09 9.65
CA PRO A 239 13.12 10.82 8.54
C PRO A 239 13.54 10.21 7.20
N ALA A 240 12.56 9.88 6.36
CA ALA A 240 12.84 9.44 5.00
C ALA A 240 13.23 10.62 4.08
N HIS A 241 13.97 10.32 3.01
CA HIS A 241 14.30 11.32 1.98
C HIS A 241 13.03 11.83 1.31
N VAL A 242 12.91 13.16 1.18
CA VAL A 242 11.85 13.82 0.41
C VAL A 242 12.44 14.28 -0.92
N PRO A 243 12.01 13.71 -2.06
CA PRO A 243 12.61 14.01 -3.35
C PRO A 243 12.33 15.46 -3.76
N LYS A 244 13.36 16.16 -4.24
CA LYS A 244 13.22 17.50 -4.84
C LYS A 244 13.00 17.46 -6.35
N ARG A 245 13.39 16.35 -6.96
CA ARG A 245 13.19 16.01 -8.36
C ARG A 245 13.16 14.48 -8.48
N ASP A 246 12.44 13.99 -9.49
CA ASP A 246 12.34 12.55 -9.73
C ASP A 246 13.73 11.95 -9.92
N LEU A 247 13.99 10.84 -9.20
CA LEU A 247 15.17 10.00 -9.35
C LEU A 247 16.50 10.73 -9.13
N GLU A 248 16.53 11.74 -8.26
CA GLU A 248 17.80 12.37 -7.94
C GLU A 248 18.80 11.40 -7.28
N PRO A 249 20.11 11.58 -7.47
CA PRO A 249 21.12 10.66 -6.95
C PRO A 249 20.99 10.38 -5.44
N ALA A 250 20.61 11.40 -4.65
CA ALA A 250 20.39 11.25 -3.22
C ALA A 250 19.17 10.36 -2.91
N ALA A 251 18.06 10.52 -3.64
CA ALA A 251 16.88 9.69 -3.51
C ALA A 251 17.16 8.22 -3.87
N LEU A 252 17.90 7.99 -4.95
CA LEU A 252 18.31 6.65 -5.38
C LEU A 252 19.22 5.96 -4.36
N ALA A 253 20.21 6.69 -3.82
CA ALA A 253 21.11 6.16 -2.80
C ALA A 253 20.35 5.81 -1.52
N PHE A 254 19.47 6.71 -1.06
CA PHE A 254 18.62 6.47 0.11
C PHE A 254 17.67 5.29 -0.09
N HIS A 255 16.97 5.24 -1.22
CA HIS A 255 16.04 4.16 -1.54
C HIS A 255 16.73 2.80 -1.54
N LYS A 256 17.95 2.72 -2.10
CA LYS A 256 18.76 1.51 -2.07
C LYS A 256 19.08 1.07 -0.63
N GLU A 257 19.61 1.98 0.19
CA GLU A 257 19.96 1.69 1.59
C GLU A 257 18.75 1.16 2.37
N VAL A 258 17.62 1.87 2.30
CA VAL A 258 16.42 1.49 3.06
C VAL A 258 15.81 0.20 2.53
N SER A 259 15.86 -0.04 1.21
CA SER A 259 15.37 -1.28 0.62
C SER A 259 16.17 -2.49 1.10
N GLU A 260 17.50 -2.37 1.20
CA GLU A 260 18.37 -3.43 1.72
C GLU A 260 18.06 -3.76 3.19
N GLU A 261 17.76 -2.76 4.03
CA GLU A 261 17.34 -2.99 5.42
C GLU A 261 15.94 -3.60 5.51
N GLN A 262 14.99 -3.12 4.71
CA GLN A 262 13.61 -3.61 4.72
C GLN A 262 13.52 -5.08 4.25
N VAL A 263 14.31 -5.45 3.25
CA VAL A 263 14.40 -6.83 2.76
C VAL A 263 14.85 -7.79 3.88
N LYS A 264 15.78 -7.38 4.76
CA LYS A 264 16.21 -8.20 5.92
C LYS A 264 15.04 -8.49 6.87
N VAL A 265 14.14 -7.53 7.06
CA VAL A 265 12.94 -7.69 7.89
C VAL A 265 11.92 -8.59 7.19
N LEU A 266 11.54 -8.26 5.95
CA LEU A 266 10.51 -8.97 5.19
C LEU A 266 10.85 -10.44 4.95
N TYR A 267 12.11 -10.73 4.62
CA TYR A 267 12.57 -12.09 4.30
C TYR A 267 13.26 -12.79 5.46
N ARG A 268 13.13 -12.28 6.69
CA ARG A 268 13.63 -12.96 7.89
C ARG A 268 13.11 -14.39 7.96
N GLY A 269 14.02 -15.32 8.23
CA GLY A 269 13.73 -16.77 8.25
C GLY A 269 13.72 -17.43 6.87
N THR A 270 14.12 -16.73 5.80
CA THR A 270 14.26 -17.27 4.44
C THR A 270 15.69 -17.08 3.93
N GLY A 271 16.03 -17.74 2.81
CA GLY A 271 17.30 -17.53 2.10
C GLY A 271 17.30 -16.39 1.07
N LYS A 272 16.29 -15.49 1.08
CA LYS A 272 16.13 -14.41 0.09
C LYS A 272 16.74 -13.10 0.60
N SER A 273 17.42 -12.36 -0.28
CA SER A 273 18.13 -11.11 0.04
C SER A 273 17.83 -9.95 -0.92
N ALA A 274 16.80 -10.08 -1.75
CA ALA A 274 16.33 -9.03 -2.65
C ALA A 274 14.84 -9.19 -2.91
N TYR A 275 14.18 -8.09 -3.30
CA TYR A 275 12.83 -8.17 -3.86
C TYR A 275 12.82 -9.07 -5.10
N ARG A 276 11.68 -9.71 -5.34
CA ARG A 276 11.48 -10.52 -6.53
C ARG A 276 11.42 -9.60 -7.76
N ALA A 277 12.16 -9.97 -8.80
CA ALA A 277 12.13 -9.30 -10.10
C ALA A 277 10.80 -9.51 -10.81
#